data_AF-A0A9D0J758-F1
#
_entry.id   AF-A0A9D0J758-F1
#
_cell.length_a   1.000
_cell.length_b   1.000
_cell.length_c   1.000
_cell.angle_alpha   90.00
_cell.angle_beta   90.00
_cell.angle_gamma   90.00
#
_symmetry.space_group_name_H-M   'P 1'
#
loop_
_entity.id
_entity.type
_entity.pdbx_description
1 polymer ?
#
loop_
_entity_poly.entity_id
_entity_poly.type
_entity_poly.pdbx_seq_one_letter_code
_entity_poly.pdbx_strand_id
1 'polypeptide(L)'
;MAKLPAIAATSLLLVTSVLAQNSAVSCETLDDGIEKIKCTFVTQRKNIQREVTFQWHSESHPQDDRERSIALPANHGSVYDYRYLRGRAPGIWNVSVTLTDADGNEETVSHHFLLEGNKIINEKK
;
A
#
# COMPACT_ATOMS: atom_id res chain seq x y z
N MET A 1 8.77 -6.01 68.85
CA MET A 1 7.61 -5.90 67.94
C MET A 1 7.75 -4.61 67.14
N ALA A 2 7.98 -4.70 65.83
CA ALA A 2 7.57 -3.72 64.81
C ALA A 2 7.92 -4.30 63.42
N LYS A 3 6.91 -4.65 62.63
CA LYS A 3 7.02 -5.00 61.20
C LYS A 3 6.82 -3.72 60.39
N LEU A 4 7.72 -3.42 59.45
CA LEU A 4 7.46 -2.45 58.38
C LEU A 4 7.00 -3.19 57.10
N PRO A 5 6.13 -2.55 56.27
CA PRO A 5 5.42 -3.24 55.20
C PRO A 5 6.25 -3.34 53.93
N ALA A 6 6.04 -4.42 53.18
CA ALA A 6 6.56 -4.61 51.84
C ALA A 6 5.84 -3.68 50.86
N ILE A 7 6.59 -2.83 50.17
CA ILE A 7 6.09 -1.99 49.08
C ILE A 7 6.11 -2.84 47.80
N ALA A 8 4.95 -3.29 47.37
CA ALA A 8 4.79 -3.98 46.10
C ALA A 8 4.80 -2.95 44.96
N ALA A 9 5.88 -2.90 44.19
CA ALA A 9 5.96 -2.13 42.96
C ALA A 9 5.18 -2.85 41.86
N THR A 10 3.89 -2.55 41.73
CA THR A 10 3.06 -3.01 40.60
C THR A 10 3.49 -2.27 39.34
N SER A 11 4.28 -2.96 38.52
CA SER A 11 4.73 -2.48 37.21
C SER A 11 3.53 -2.41 36.25
N LEU A 12 3.18 -1.19 35.83
CA LEU A 12 2.08 -0.91 34.92
C LEU A 12 2.56 -1.13 33.47
N LEU A 13 2.27 -2.32 32.93
CA LEU A 13 2.49 -2.63 31.51
C LEU A 13 1.53 -1.80 30.65
N LEU A 14 2.03 -0.70 30.08
CA LEU A 14 1.33 0.02 29.01
C LEU A 14 1.33 -0.85 27.75
N VAL A 15 0.18 -1.50 27.49
CA VAL A 15 -0.09 -2.16 26.21
C VAL A 15 -0.49 -1.07 25.23
N THR A 16 0.47 -0.56 24.44
CA THR A 16 0.16 0.30 23.31
C THR A 16 -0.37 -0.56 22.18
N SER A 17 -1.69 -0.59 22.01
CA SER A 17 -2.36 -1.22 20.87
C SER A 17 -1.92 -0.49 19.60
N VAL A 18 -1.03 -1.09 18.82
CA VAL A 18 -0.77 -0.65 17.45
C VAL A 18 -2.06 -0.94 16.67
N LEU A 19 -2.81 0.11 16.31
CA LEU A 19 -3.91 -0.01 15.37
C LEU A 19 -3.31 -0.46 14.03
N ALA A 20 -3.50 -1.74 13.68
CA ALA A 20 -3.16 -2.23 12.36
C ALA A 20 -4.01 -1.45 11.33
N GLN A 21 -3.38 -0.55 10.58
CA GLN A 21 -4.01 0.06 9.44
C GLN A 21 -4.08 -0.99 8.33
N ASN A 22 -5.30 -1.33 7.91
CA ASN A 22 -5.58 -2.43 6.99
C ASN A 22 -5.48 -1.99 5.52
N SER A 23 -4.56 -1.07 5.20
CA SER A 23 -4.36 -0.66 3.82
C SER A 23 -3.55 -1.71 3.08
N ALA A 24 -3.89 -1.92 1.80
CA ALA A 24 -3.23 -2.91 0.95
C ALA A 24 -3.26 -2.46 -0.50
N VAL A 25 -2.22 -2.83 -1.25
CA VAL A 25 -2.19 -2.74 -2.71
C VAL A 25 -2.07 -4.14 -3.28
N SER A 26 -2.84 -4.42 -4.32
CA SER A 26 -2.79 -5.69 -5.06
C SER A 26 -2.85 -5.42 -6.55
N CYS A 27 -2.02 -6.13 -7.30
CA CYS A 27 -1.89 -5.96 -8.74
C CYS A 27 -2.31 -7.23 -9.49
N GLU A 28 -3.02 -7.04 -10.60
CA GLU A 28 -3.47 -8.10 -11.49
C GLU A 28 -3.32 -7.69 -12.95
N THR A 29 -3.30 -8.68 -13.85
CA THR A 29 -3.36 -8.45 -15.28
C THR A 29 -4.81 -8.59 -15.73
N LEU A 30 -5.27 -7.64 -16.54
CA LEU A 30 -6.61 -7.61 -17.10
C LEU A 30 -6.53 -7.52 -18.61
N ASP A 31 -7.47 -8.20 -19.28
CA ASP A 31 -7.70 -8.08 -20.72
C ASP A 31 -9.18 -7.79 -20.96
N ASP A 32 -9.51 -6.51 -21.13
CA ASP A 32 -10.83 -6.03 -21.56
C ASP A 32 -10.78 -5.46 -22.99
N GLY A 33 -9.95 -6.07 -23.84
CA GLY A 33 -9.66 -5.65 -25.21
C GLY A 33 -8.30 -4.97 -25.38
N ILE A 34 -7.70 -4.51 -24.27
CA ILE A 34 -6.31 -4.05 -24.21
C ILE A 34 -5.68 -4.54 -22.90
N GLU A 35 -4.62 -5.35 -23.00
CA GLU A 35 -3.91 -5.89 -21.85
C GLU A 35 -3.29 -4.78 -20.99
N LYS A 36 -3.58 -4.84 -19.68
CA LYS A 36 -3.10 -3.89 -18.69
C LYS A 36 -2.74 -4.55 -17.38
N ILE A 37 -1.78 -3.94 -16.69
CA ILE A 37 -1.51 -4.19 -15.28
C ILE A 37 -2.35 -3.19 -14.49
N LYS A 38 -3.25 -3.67 -13.65
CA LYS A 38 -4.06 -2.83 -12.75
C LYS A 38 -3.62 -3.09 -11.32
N CYS A 39 -3.27 -2.03 -10.61
CA CYS A 39 -3.01 -2.08 -9.17
C CYS A 39 -4.13 -1.34 -8.44
N THR A 40 -4.79 -2.06 -7.52
CA THR A 40 -5.87 -1.52 -6.70
C THR A 40 -5.36 -1.31 -5.29
N PHE A 41 -5.46 -0.08 -4.82
CA PHE A 41 -5.23 0.28 -3.42
C PHE A 41 -6.56 0.27 -2.67
N VAL A 42 -6.58 -0.39 -1.51
CA VAL A 42 -7.73 -0.47 -0.62
C VAL A 42 -7.31 0.03 0.76
N THR A 43 -8.18 0.80 1.40
CA THR A 43 -7.99 1.37 2.74
C THR A 43 -9.34 1.52 3.44
N GLN A 44 -9.34 1.91 4.71
CA GLN A 44 -10.56 2.23 5.44
C GLN A 44 -11.25 3.45 4.83
N ARG A 45 -12.59 3.44 4.79
CA ARG A 45 -13.39 4.59 4.37
C ARG A 45 -13.30 5.68 5.45
N LYS A 46 -13.08 6.93 5.02
CA LYS A 46 -13.15 8.10 5.88
C LYS A 46 -14.08 9.14 5.23
N ASN A 47 -14.81 9.91 6.03
CA ASN A 47 -15.68 10.98 5.53
C ASN A 47 -14.91 12.28 5.20
N ILE A 48 -13.72 12.13 4.63
CA ILE A 48 -12.84 13.21 4.18
C ILE A 48 -12.18 12.75 2.87
N GLN A 49 -11.92 13.70 1.98
CA GLN A 49 -11.09 13.44 0.81
C GLN A 49 -9.63 13.26 1.27
N ARG A 50 -8.94 12.32 0.64
CA ARG A 50 -7.51 12.05 0.82
C ARG A 50 -6.82 11.99 -0.53
N GLU A 51 -5.50 12.04 -0.55
CA GLU A 51 -4.71 11.85 -1.77
C GLU A 51 -4.00 10.50 -1.74
N VAL A 52 -3.95 9.81 -2.89
CA VAL A 52 -3.24 8.56 -3.06
C VAL A 52 -2.25 8.70 -4.21
N THR A 53 -0.97 8.53 -3.93
CA THR A 53 0.11 8.60 -4.92
C THR A 53 0.63 7.21 -5.21
N PHE A 54 0.47 6.76 -6.46
CA PHE A 54 1.05 5.52 -6.98
C PHE A 54 2.44 5.82 -7.55
N GLN A 55 3.43 5.04 -7.14
CA GLN A 55 4.79 5.05 -7.66
C GLN A 55 5.10 3.68 -8.24
N TRP A 56 5.15 3.62 -9.57
CA TRP A 56 5.52 2.44 -10.35
C TRP A 56 7.03 2.48 -10.58
N HIS A 57 7.72 1.42 -10.20
CA HIS A 57 9.15 1.25 -10.43
C HIS A 57 9.44 -0.08 -11.12
N SER A 58 10.20 -0.02 -12.22
CA SER A 58 10.77 -1.19 -12.89
C SER A 58 12.26 -1.27 -12.57
N GLU A 59 12.69 -2.36 -11.92
CA GLU A 59 14.10 -2.53 -11.55
C GLU A 59 15.02 -2.63 -12.78
N SER A 60 14.49 -3.15 -13.88
CA SER A 60 15.25 -3.41 -15.10
C SER A 60 15.22 -2.24 -16.10
N HIS A 61 14.20 -1.37 -16.02
CA HIS A 61 13.90 -0.39 -17.07
C HIS A 61 13.32 0.91 -16.50
N PRO A 62 14.16 1.80 -15.93
CA PRO A 62 13.72 3.00 -15.21
C PRO A 62 12.88 3.98 -16.03
N GLN A 63 12.97 3.98 -17.37
CA GLN A 63 12.10 4.80 -18.23
C GLN A 63 10.63 4.37 -18.18
N ASP A 64 10.36 3.18 -17.63
CA ASP A 64 9.01 2.68 -17.43
C ASP A 64 8.39 3.12 -16.10
N ASP A 65 9.16 3.80 -15.26
CA ASP A 65 8.71 4.35 -13.99
C ASP A 65 7.64 5.42 -14.20
N ARG A 66 6.74 5.53 -13.21
CA ARG A 66 5.70 6.56 -13.23
C ARG A 66 5.22 6.87 -11.82
N GLU A 67 5.05 8.15 -11.55
CA GLU A 67 4.26 8.65 -10.44
C GLU A 67 2.88 9.14 -10.91
N ARG A 68 1.84 8.86 -10.12
CA ARG A 68 0.48 9.38 -10.36
C ARG A 68 -0.28 9.56 -9.05
N SER A 69 -0.69 10.81 -8.79
CA SER A 69 -1.60 11.13 -7.69
C SER A 69 -3.06 11.06 -8.14
N ILE A 70 -3.91 10.51 -7.27
CA ILE A 70 -5.33 10.30 -7.47
C ILE A 70 -6.05 10.74 -6.20
N ALA A 71 -7.07 11.60 -6.34
CA ALA A 71 -7.94 11.92 -5.22
C ALA A 71 -8.77 10.68 -4.83
N LEU A 72 -8.75 10.32 -3.54
CA LEU A 72 -9.63 9.35 -2.93
C LEU A 72 -10.80 10.12 -2.29
N PRO A 73 -11.99 10.15 -2.91
CA PRO A 73 -13.11 10.95 -2.41
C PRO A 73 -13.57 10.51 -1.02
N ALA A 74 -14.27 11.40 -0.32
CA ALA A 74 -14.91 11.06 0.94
C ALA A 74 -15.81 9.82 0.79
N ASN A 75 -15.78 8.94 1.78
CA ASN A 75 -16.52 7.68 1.86
C ASN A 75 -16.09 6.60 0.83
N HIS A 76 -15.08 6.85 0.00
CA HIS A 76 -14.45 5.82 -0.83
C HIS A 76 -13.36 5.08 -0.02
N GLY A 77 -13.23 3.78 -0.29
CA GLY A 77 -12.26 2.89 0.38
C GLY A 77 -11.22 2.31 -0.58
N SER A 78 -11.23 2.72 -1.85
CA SER A 78 -10.31 2.19 -2.84
C SER A 78 -10.17 3.12 -4.05
N VAL A 79 -8.99 3.11 -4.65
CA VAL A 79 -8.68 3.68 -5.97
C VAL A 79 -7.78 2.69 -6.72
N TYR A 80 -7.67 2.86 -8.03
CA TYR A 80 -6.76 2.05 -8.82
C TYR A 80 -5.99 2.92 -9.80
N ASP A 81 -4.82 2.43 -10.18
CA ASP A 81 -4.07 2.92 -11.32
C ASP A 81 -3.72 1.74 -12.22
N TYR A 82 -3.45 2.02 -13.50
CA TYR A 82 -3.09 0.98 -14.46
C TYR A 82 -2.02 1.44 -15.44
N ARG A 83 -1.29 0.46 -15.97
CA ARG A 83 -0.32 0.60 -17.06
C ARG A 83 -0.72 -0.36 -18.18
N TYR A 84 -0.69 0.09 -19.43
CA TYR A 84 -0.79 -0.83 -20.56
C TYR A 84 0.39 -1.79 -20.54
N LEU A 85 0.14 -3.07 -20.79
CA LEU A 85 1.18 -4.10 -20.74
C LEU A 85 2.12 -4.01 -21.95
N ARG A 86 1.57 -3.65 -23.11
CA ARG A 86 2.35 -3.46 -24.34
C ARG A 86 3.46 -2.43 -24.13
N GLY A 87 4.69 -2.87 -24.39
CA GLY A 87 5.89 -2.03 -24.30
C GLY A 87 6.36 -1.76 -22.87
N ARG A 88 5.91 -2.55 -21.88
CA ARG A 88 6.49 -2.57 -20.54
C ARG A 88 7.54 -3.66 -20.44
N ALA A 89 8.60 -3.38 -19.71
CA ALA A 89 9.66 -4.33 -19.49
C ALA A 89 9.24 -5.54 -18.65
N PRO A 90 9.63 -6.77 -19.04
CA PRO A 90 9.57 -7.91 -18.14
C PRO A 90 10.55 -7.72 -16.97
N GLY A 91 10.35 -8.49 -15.91
CA GLY A 91 11.21 -8.48 -14.73
C GLY A 91 10.49 -7.98 -13.47
N ILE A 92 11.27 -7.56 -12.48
CA ILE A 92 10.76 -7.19 -11.16
C ILE A 92 10.20 -5.77 -11.21
N TRP A 93 8.99 -5.64 -10.69
CA TRP A 93 8.28 -4.39 -10.52
C TRP A 93 7.93 -4.19 -9.04
N ASN A 94 8.02 -2.93 -8.61
CA ASN A 94 7.53 -2.48 -7.32
C ASN A 94 6.48 -1.39 -7.54
N VAL A 95 5.32 -1.54 -6.91
CA VAL A 95 4.30 -0.48 -6.86
C VAL A 95 4.13 -0.06 -5.42
N SER A 96 4.69 1.10 -5.10
CA SER A 96 4.49 1.78 -3.81
C SER A 96 3.30 2.71 -3.91
N VAL A 97 2.46 2.71 -2.88
CA VAL A 97 1.28 3.57 -2.79
C VAL A 97 1.34 4.31 -1.48
N THR A 98 1.37 5.64 -1.55
CA THR A 98 1.32 6.53 -0.39
C THR A 98 -0.05 7.19 -0.31
N LEU A 99 -0.74 7.00 0.81
CA LEU A 99 -1.95 7.71 1.17
C LEU A 99 -1.59 8.88 2.07
N THR A 100 -1.93 10.10 1.66
CA THR A 100 -1.76 11.32 2.47
C THR A 100 -3.12 11.79 2.96
N ASP A 101 -3.29 11.91 4.28
CA ASP A 101 -4.52 12.43 4.88
C ASP A 101 -4.56 13.97 4.93
N ALA A 102 -5.67 14.52 5.42
CA ALA A 102 -5.88 15.97 5.46
C ALA A 102 -4.92 16.70 6.42
N ASP A 103 -4.35 15.99 7.39
CA ASP A 103 -3.38 16.53 8.36
C ASP A 103 -1.93 16.35 7.87
N GLY A 104 -1.75 15.76 6.68
CA GLY A 104 -0.43 15.47 6.10
C GLY A 104 0.21 14.20 6.63
N ASN A 105 -0.51 13.34 7.35
CA ASN A 105 0.02 12.04 7.74
C ASN A 105 0.06 11.12 6.53
N GLU A 106 1.14 10.36 6.42
CA GLU A 106 1.36 9.44 5.30
C GLU A 106 1.31 7.98 5.77
N GLU A 107 0.68 7.14 4.96
CA GLU A 107 0.71 5.70 5.07
C GLU A 107 1.18 5.12 3.72
N THR A 108 2.28 4.36 3.72
CA THR A 108 2.82 3.75 2.50
C THR A 108 2.71 2.23 2.57
N VAL A 109 2.21 1.63 1.48
CA VAL A 109 2.20 0.18 1.25
C VAL A 109 2.78 -0.13 -0.12
N SER A 110 3.47 -1.27 -0.26
CA SER A 110 4.09 -1.66 -1.52
C SER A 110 3.68 -3.07 -1.92
N HIS A 111 3.56 -3.31 -3.22
CA HIS A 111 3.36 -4.63 -3.80
C HIS A 111 4.45 -4.91 -4.83
N HIS A 112 5.21 -5.97 -4.60
CA HIS A 112 6.25 -6.44 -5.50
C HIS A 112 5.72 -7.58 -6.36
N PHE A 113 6.06 -7.60 -7.64
CA PHE A 113 5.73 -8.69 -8.52
C PHE A 113 6.74 -8.87 -9.64
N LEU A 114 6.78 -10.08 -10.18
CA LEU A 114 7.50 -10.41 -11.40
C LEU A 114 6.54 -10.37 -12.59
N LEU A 115 6.87 -9.58 -13.61
CA LEU A 115 6.17 -9.55 -14.89
C LEU A 115 6.87 -10.51 -15.88
N GLU A 116 6.20 -11.61 -16.21
CA GLU A 116 6.64 -12.58 -17.21
C GLU A 116 5.64 -12.67 -18.36
N GLY A 117 6.02 -12.14 -19.52
CA GLY A 117 5.11 -11.97 -20.65
C GLY A 117 3.90 -11.13 -20.24
N ASN A 118 2.71 -11.70 -20.33
CA ASN A 118 1.45 -11.01 -20.02
C ASN A 118 0.89 -11.37 -18.64
N LYS A 119 1.72 -11.93 -17.75
CA LYS A 119 1.28 -12.45 -16.44
C LYS A 119 2.09 -11.85 -15.31
N ILE A 120 1.38 -11.59 -14.21
CA ILE A 120 1.97 -11.27 -12.91
C ILE A 120 2.20 -12.57 -12.15
N ILE A 121 3.44 -12.77 -11.71
CA ILE A 121 3.81 -13.81 -10.77
C ILE A 121 4.02 -13.10 -9.43
N ASN A 122 3.05 -13.28 -8.53
CA ASN A 122 3.18 -12.80 -7.16
C ASN A 122 4.13 -13.73 -6.41
N GLU A 123 5.14 -13.17 -5.78
CA GLU A 123 5.94 -13.93 -4.83
C GLU A 123 5.03 -14.32 -3.67
N LYS A 124 4.85 -15.63 -3.46
CA LYS A 124 4.22 -16.12 -2.24
C LYS A 124 5.19 -15.83 -1.10
N LYS A 125 4.83 -14.86 -0.27
CA LYS A 125 5.47 -14.63 1.02
C LYS A 125 5.19 -15.80 1.97
#